data_AF-A0A914EDU0-F1
#
_entry.id   AF-A0A914EDU0-F1
#
_cell.length_a   1.000
_cell.length_b   1.000
_cell.length_c   1.000
_cell.angle_alpha   90.00
_cell.angle_beta   90.00
_cell.angle_gamma   90.00
#
_symmetry.space_group_name_H-M   'P 1'
#
loop_
_entity.id
_entity.type
_entity.pdbx_description
1 polymer ?
#
loop_
_entity_poly.entity_id
_entity_poly.type
_entity_poly.pdbx_seq_one_letter_code
_entity_poly.pdbx_strand_id
1 'polypeptide(L)'
;MYNTDIEKSKERIIGIDESKYICCCGCHIISCARFFSIVSIVLSAITLLFIFPYSYSYEDFQIEWKTFIVSKGIIVVYCVIDIILNAGVLYGIYKIKPAALLPYITVKILFLIIFGLFSIIGLITVTVIIFTGHATGHGVFVWIIGLFFIECLIVYMSYRAYKYLKEVELGRYATVYQMQNVPTYQ
;
A
#
# COMPACT_ATOMS: atom_id res chain seq x y z
N MET A 1 -10.67 -22.65 -44.51
CA MET A 1 -10.90 -23.37 -43.23
C MET A 1 -9.68 -23.14 -42.33
N TYR A 2 -9.38 -21.87 -41.98
CA TYR A 2 -8.10 -21.43 -41.39
C TYR A 2 -8.27 -20.57 -40.12
N ASN A 3 -9.51 -20.32 -39.67
CA ASN A 3 -9.78 -19.41 -38.54
C ASN A 3 -9.72 -20.10 -37.16
N THR A 4 -9.89 -21.42 -37.11
CA THR A 4 -9.94 -22.18 -35.85
C THR A 4 -8.57 -22.40 -35.19
N ASP A 5 -7.48 -22.35 -35.95
CA ASP A 5 -6.12 -22.56 -35.40
C ASP A 5 -5.52 -21.28 -34.79
N ILE A 6 -5.99 -20.11 -35.22
CA ILE A 6 -5.60 -18.82 -34.62
C ILE A 6 -6.30 -18.62 -33.27
N GLU A 7 -7.55 -19.04 -33.13
CA GLU A 7 -8.24 -19.02 -31.83
C GLU A 7 -7.63 -20.03 -30.84
N LYS A 8 -7.30 -21.25 -31.29
CA LYS A 8 -6.62 -22.25 -30.44
C LYS A 8 -5.21 -21.84 -30.02
N SER A 9 -4.50 -21.05 -30.82
CA SER A 9 -3.18 -20.52 -30.43
C SER A 9 -3.30 -19.34 -29.46
N LYS A 10 -4.34 -18.50 -29.59
CA LYS A 10 -4.67 -17.48 -28.57
C LYS A 10 -5.02 -18.11 -27.22
N GLU A 11 -5.82 -19.18 -27.20
CA GLU A 11 -6.13 -19.90 -25.95
C GLU A 11 -4.90 -20.60 -25.37
N ARG A 12 -3.98 -21.11 -26.20
CA ARG A 12 -2.74 -21.75 -25.73
C ARG A 12 -1.74 -20.73 -25.16
N ILE A 13 -1.74 -19.48 -25.61
CA ILE A 13 -0.93 -18.39 -25.04
C ILE A 13 -1.53 -17.91 -23.71
N ILE A 14 -2.86 -17.95 -23.55
CA ILE A 14 -3.54 -17.68 -22.27
C ILE A 14 -3.34 -18.85 -21.28
N GLY A 15 -3.01 -20.05 -21.79
CA GLY A 15 -2.69 -21.24 -21.01
C GLY A 15 -1.20 -21.51 -20.76
N ILE A 16 -0.27 -20.62 -21.17
CA ILE A 16 1.10 -20.67 -20.65
C ILE A 16 1.02 -20.24 -19.20
N ASP A 17 0.90 -21.25 -18.34
CA ASP A 17 1.19 -21.26 -16.91
C ASP A 17 1.98 -20.01 -16.48
N GLU A 18 1.27 -18.92 -16.17
CA GLU A 18 1.83 -17.60 -15.82
C GLU A 18 2.74 -17.70 -14.56
N SER A 19 2.69 -18.86 -13.89
CA SER A 19 3.48 -19.26 -12.74
C SER A 19 4.96 -19.59 -13.04
N LYS A 20 5.33 -19.99 -14.27
CA LYS A 20 6.65 -20.59 -14.54
C LYS A 20 7.76 -19.62 -14.95
N TYR A 21 7.43 -18.40 -15.37
CA TYR A 21 8.43 -17.39 -15.79
C TYR A 21 8.66 -16.28 -14.76
N ILE A 22 7.99 -16.35 -13.61
CA ILE A 22 8.30 -15.50 -12.48
C ILE A 22 9.51 -16.12 -11.77
N CYS A 23 10.71 -15.66 -12.13
CA CYS A 23 11.93 -15.91 -11.38
C CYS A 23 11.64 -15.79 -9.87
N CYS A 24 12.15 -16.71 -9.04
CA CYS A 24 11.81 -16.83 -7.61
C CYS A 24 11.84 -15.49 -6.83
N CYS A 25 12.68 -14.54 -7.26
CA CYS A 25 12.76 -13.18 -6.70
C CYS A 25 11.52 -12.30 -6.97
N GLY A 26 10.89 -12.39 -8.14
CA GLY A 26 9.69 -11.61 -8.49
C GLY A 26 8.45 -12.05 -7.73
N CYS A 27 8.28 -13.37 -7.58
CA CYS A 27 7.22 -13.98 -6.76
C CYS A 27 7.36 -13.55 -5.30
N HIS A 28 8.58 -13.50 -4.79
CA HIS A 28 8.85 -13.04 -3.43
C HIS A 28 8.47 -11.57 -3.22
N ILE A 29 8.81 -10.67 -4.17
CA ILE A 29 8.45 -9.24 -4.09
C ILE A 29 6.93 -9.05 -4.08
N ILE A 30 6.22 -9.75 -4.98
CA ILE A 30 4.75 -9.68 -5.06
C ILE A 30 4.12 -10.22 -3.77
N SER A 31 4.60 -11.36 -3.27
CA SER A 31 4.10 -11.97 -2.04
C SER A 31 4.30 -11.06 -0.83
N CYS A 32 5.48 -10.45 -0.70
CA CYS A 32 5.75 -9.48 0.37
C CYS A 32 4.85 -8.25 0.26
N ALA A 33 4.69 -7.66 -0.93
CA ALA A 33 3.81 -6.49 -1.11
C ALA A 33 2.36 -6.81 -0.70
N ARG A 34 1.86 -8.01 -1.01
CA ARG A 34 0.54 -8.50 -0.55
C ARG A 34 0.49 -8.63 0.97
N PHE A 35 1.46 -9.32 1.56
CA PHE A 35 1.53 -9.53 3.00
C PHE A 35 1.52 -8.20 3.77
N PHE A 36 2.38 -7.25 3.39
CA PHE A 36 2.45 -5.94 4.03
C PHE A 36 1.17 -5.12 3.84
N SER A 37 0.53 -5.19 2.67
CA SER A 37 -0.76 -4.50 2.45
C SER A 37 -1.87 -5.07 3.33
N ILE A 38 -1.91 -6.40 3.53
CA ILE A 38 -2.88 -7.06 4.43
C ILE A 38 -2.61 -6.67 5.88
N VAL A 39 -1.35 -6.70 6.32
CA VAL A 39 -0.96 -6.30 7.67
C VAL A 39 -1.35 -4.85 7.95
N SER A 40 -1.14 -3.95 6.98
CA SER A 40 -1.55 -2.54 7.07
C SER A 40 -3.07 -2.39 7.26
N ILE A 41 -3.88 -3.10 6.44
CA ILE A 41 -5.34 -3.12 6.60
C ILE A 41 -5.76 -3.60 8.00
N VAL A 42 -5.13 -4.68 8.49
CA VAL A 42 -5.41 -5.24 9.82
C VAL A 42 -5.03 -4.23 10.92
N LEU A 43 -3.87 -3.60 10.83
CA LEU A 43 -3.42 -2.57 11.78
C LEU A 43 -4.34 -1.34 11.78
N SER A 44 -4.77 -0.87 10.61
CA SER A 44 -5.71 0.24 10.47
C SER A 44 -7.10 -0.11 11.05
N ALA A 45 -7.57 -1.35 10.84
CA ALA A 45 -8.81 -1.84 11.45
C ALA A 45 -8.71 -1.95 12.98
N ILE A 46 -7.60 -2.49 13.50
CA ILE A 46 -7.33 -2.57 14.93
C ILE A 46 -7.27 -1.16 15.55
N THR A 47 -6.60 -0.22 14.89
CA THR A 47 -6.48 1.18 15.35
C THR A 47 -7.86 1.85 15.42
N LEU A 48 -8.72 1.63 14.42
CA LEU A 48 -10.11 2.09 14.47
C LEU A 48 -10.87 1.53 15.68
N LEU A 49 -10.74 0.23 15.95
CA LEU A 49 -11.40 -0.42 17.09
C LEU A 49 -10.94 0.15 18.44
N PHE A 50 -9.68 0.50 18.59
CA PHE A 50 -9.13 1.06 19.84
C PHE A 50 -9.43 2.56 20.04
N ILE A 51 -9.74 3.33 18.99
CA ILE A 51 -10.01 4.77 19.11
C ILE A 51 -11.38 5.10 19.71
N PHE A 52 -12.39 4.25 19.47
CA PHE A 52 -13.75 4.47 19.96
C PHE A 52 -13.94 4.26 21.48
N PRO A 53 -13.34 3.26 22.16
CA PRO A 53 -13.59 3.01 23.59
C PRO A 53 -12.86 3.93 24.57
N TYR A 54 -11.82 4.67 24.16
CA TYR A 54 -11.13 5.61 25.06
C TYR A 54 -11.91 6.94 25.19
N SER A 55 -12.94 6.95 26.03
CA SER A 55 -13.57 8.15 26.60
C SER A 55 -12.93 8.45 27.96
N TYR A 56 -12.18 9.55 28.08
CA TYR A 56 -11.64 10.00 29.36
C TYR A 56 -12.72 10.68 30.23
N SER A 57 -12.56 10.56 31.55
CA SER A 57 -13.44 11.09 32.60
C SER A 57 -13.56 12.61 32.57
N TYR A 58 -14.64 13.13 33.16
CA TYR A 58 -15.27 14.42 32.87
C TYR A 58 -14.56 15.70 33.37
N GLU A 59 -13.33 15.64 33.88
CA GLU A 59 -12.79 16.73 34.72
C GLU A 59 -11.82 17.71 34.01
N ASP A 60 -11.25 17.40 32.83
CA ASP A 60 -10.33 18.30 32.10
C ASP A 60 -10.98 19.07 30.90
N PHE A 61 -12.27 19.40 31.04
CA PHE A 61 -13.27 19.24 29.97
C PHE A 61 -13.48 20.33 28.88
N GLN A 62 -12.76 21.46 28.78
CA GLN A 62 -13.19 22.53 27.85
C GLN A 62 -12.22 22.93 26.73
N ILE A 63 -10.90 22.86 26.93
CA ILE A 63 -9.92 23.19 25.88
C ILE A 63 -9.40 21.91 25.21
N GLU A 64 -9.34 20.79 25.94
CA GLU A 64 -8.87 19.51 25.41
C GLU A 64 -9.88 18.83 24.48
N TRP A 65 -11.19 19.05 24.67
CA TRP A 65 -12.24 18.36 23.91
C TRP A 65 -12.25 18.68 22.42
N LYS A 66 -12.04 19.94 22.03
CA LYS A 66 -12.03 20.32 20.61
C LYS A 66 -10.83 19.72 19.89
N THR A 67 -9.64 19.84 20.47
CA THR A 67 -8.40 19.29 19.90
C THR A 67 -8.45 17.77 19.83
N PHE A 68 -9.07 17.12 20.82
CA PHE A 68 -9.22 15.67 20.90
C PHE A 68 -10.24 15.09 19.90
N ILE A 69 -11.40 15.74 19.72
CA ILE A 69 -12.38 15.32 18.70
C ILE A 69 -11.78 15.48 17.30
N VAL A 70 -11.08 16.59 17.06
CA VAL A 70 -10.42 16.86 15.77
C VAL A 70 -9.32 15.83 15.50
N SER A 71 -8.47 15.52 16.49
CA SER A 71 -7.40 14.53 16.31
C SER A 71 -7.94 13.11 16.08
N LYS A 72 -8.97 12.68 16.83
CA LYS A 72 -9.66 11.41 16.57
C LYS A 72 -10.27 11.36 15.17
N GLY A 73 -10.94 12.43 14.74
CA GLY A 73 -11.51 12.53 13.40
C GLY A 73 -10.46 12.37 12.30
N ILE A 74 -9.31 13.03 12.46
CA ILE A 74 -8.18 12.92 11.52
C ILE A 74 -7.66 11.49 11.45
N ILE A 75 -7.48 10.81 12.60
CA ILE A 75 -6.97 9.43 12.62
C ILE A 75 -7.98 8.47 11.99
N VAL A 76 -9.28 8.64 12.24
CA VAL A 76 -10.32 7.82 11.61
C VAL A 76 -10.31 7.98 10.08
N VAL A 77 -10.28 9.22 9.59
CA VAL A 77 -10.20 9.51 8.15
C VAL A 77 -8.93 8.89 7.55
N TYR A 78 -7.80 9.02 8.24
CA TYR A 78 -6.54 8.41 7.81
C TYR A 78 -6.65 6.89 7.69
N CYS A 79 -7.17 6.20 8.71
CA CYS A 79 -7.30 4.74 8.70
C CYS A 79 -8.24 4.26 7.58
N VAL A 80 -9.36 4.96 7.35
CA VAL A 80 -10.30 4.61 6.27
C VAL A 80 -9.64 4.75 4.90
N ILE A 81 -8.94 5.87 4.67
CA ILE A 81 -8.24 6.10 3.41
C ILE A 81 -7.14 5.06 3.21
N ASP A 82 -6.36 4.76 4.25
CA ASP A 82 -5.30 3.77 4.19
C ASP A 82 -5.84 2.37 3.84
N ILE A 83 -6.96 1.95 4.43
CA ILE A 83 -7.63 0.69 4.07
C ILE A 83 -8.01 0.67 2.58
N ILE A 84 -8.60 1.76 2.07
CA ILE A 84 -9.00 1.88 0.66
C ILE A 84 -7.78 1.80 -0.27
N LEU A 85 -6.69 2.51 0.07
CA LEU A 85 -5.47 2.52 -0.73
C LEU A 85 -4.80 1.14 -0.77
N ASN A 86 -4.68 0.47 0.38
CA ASN A 86 -4.11 -0.88 0.44
C ASN A 86 -4.99 -1.91 -0.28
N ALA A 87 -6.32 -1.78 -0.20
CA ALA A 87 -7.24 -2.62 -0.98
C ALA A 87 -7.04 -2.39 -2.49
N GLY A 88 -6.81 -1.15 -2.91
CA GLY A 88 -6.47 -0.79 -4.29
C GLY A 88 -5.13 -1.39 -4.76
N VAL A 89 -4.10 -1.33 -3.90
CA VAL A 89 -2.80 -1.98 -4.16
C VAL A 89 -2.98 -3.49 -4.32
N LEU A 90 -3.70 -4.14 -3.40
CA LEU A 90 -4.02 -5.58 -3.49
C LEU A 90 -4.75 -5.90 -4.80
N TYR A 91 -5.78 -5.13 -5.15
CA TYR A 91 -6.51 -5.31 -6.40
C TYR A 91 -5.60 -5.19 -7.63
N GLY A 92 -4.73 -4.18 -7.67
CA GLY A 92 -3.76 -4.00 -8.74
C GLY A 92 -2.81 -5.19 -8.89
N ILE A 93 -2.34 -5.73 -7.76
CA ILE A 93 -1.46 -6.90 -7.73
C ILE A 93 -2.22 -8.17 -8.17
N TYR A 94 -3.47 -8.37 -7.74
CA TYR A 94 -4.28 -9.52 -8.13
C TYR A 94 -4.65 -9.51 -9.60
N LYS A 95 -4.93 -8.33 -10.17
CA LYS A 95 -5.27 -8.18 -11.58
C LYS A 95 -4.06 -8.09 -12.51
N ILE A 96 -2.83 -8.09 -11.97
CA ILE A 96 -1.58 -7.98 -12.75
C ILE A 96 -1.62 -6.74 -13.67
N LYS A 97 -2.17 -5.62 -13.15
CA LYS A 97 -2.32 -4.36 -13.90
C LYS A 97 -1.44 -3.28 -13.27
N PRO A 98 -0.22 -3.05 -13.78
CA PRO A 98 0.68 -2.05 -13.19
C PRO A 98 0.10 -0.64 -13.26
N ALA A 99 -0.64 -0.30 -14.32
CA ALA A 99 -1.33 0.97 -14.45
C ALA A 99 -2.36 1.23 -13.32
N ALA A 100 -2.95 0.19 -12.76
CA ALA A 100 -3.88 0.31 -11.64
C ALA A 100 -3.15 0.52 -10.30
N LEU A 101 -1.92 0.04 -10.12
CA LEU A 101 -1.15 0.26 -8.88
C LEU A 101 -0.67 1.70 -8.71
N LEU A 102 -0.27 2.34 -9.80
CA LEU A 102 0.37 3.66 -9.79
C LEU A 102 -0.42 4.72 -9.02
N PRO A 103 -1.73 4.95 -9.27
CA PRO A 103 -2.47 5.98 -8.54
C PRO A 103 -2.49 5.73 -7.02
N TYR A 104 -2.63 4.48 -6.58
CA TYR A 104 -2.63 4.15 -5.15
C TYR A 104 -1.26 4.39 -4.50
N ILE A 105 -0.18 4.01 -5.18
CA ILE A 105 1.19 4.27 -4.71
C ILE A 105 1.46 5.77 -4.64
N THR A 106 1.07 6.53 -5.67
CA THR A 106 1.25 8.00 -5.69
C THR A 106 0.51 8.66 -4.54
N VAL A 107 -0.75 8.29 -4.30
CA VAL A 107 -1.51 8.83 -3.16
C VAL A 107 -0.86 8.43 -1.84
N LYS A 108 -0.41 7.18 -1.69
CA LYS A 108 0.31 6.76 -0.48
C LYS A 108 1.60 7.56 -0.25
N ILE A 109 2.38 7.86 -1.29
CA ILE A 109 3.58 8.71 -1.16
C ILE A 109 3.19 10.11 -0.68
N LEU A 110 2.13 10.70 -1.25
CA LEU A 110 1.65 12.01 -0.82
C LEU A 110 1.21 12.00 0.65
N PHE A 111 0.46 10.97 1.06
CA PHE A 111 0.09 10.76 2.46
C PHE A 111 1.29 10.58 3.37
N LEU A 112 2.31 9.83 2.95
CA LEU A 112 3.55 9.62 3.69
C LEU A 112 4.30 10.94 3.91
N ILE A 113 4.36 11.82 2.90
CA ILE A 113 4.99 13.14 3.01
C ILE A 113 4.23 14.01 4.01
N ILE A 114 2.90 14.09 3.87
CA ILE A 114 2.04 14.86 4.77
C ILE A 114 2.20 14.35 6.20
N PHE A 115 2.10 13.04 6.41
CA PHE A 115 2.25 12.40 7.71
C PHE A 115 3.66 12.59 8.29
N GLY A 116 4.69 12.51 7.45
CA GLY A 116 6.08 12.79 7.81
C GLY A 116 6.25 14.22 8.33
N LEU A 117 5.69 15.23 7.64
CA LEU A 117 5.72 16.62 8.09
C LEU A 117 5.01 16.80 9.44
N PHE A 118 3.83 16.20 9.62
CA PHE A 118 3.13 16.21 10.90
C PHE A 118 3.90 15.50 12.01
N SER A 119 4.58 14.39 11.70
CA SER A 119 5.40 13.66 12.66
C SER A 119 6.62 14.44 13.13
N ILE A 120 7.23 15.27 12.25
CA ILE A 120 8.35 16.14 12.61
C ILE A 120 7.87 17.28 13.52
N ILE A 121 6.76 17.93 13.16
CA ILE A 121 6.15 18.97 14.00
C ILE A 121 5.76 18.39 15.36
N GLY A 122 5.13 17.20 15.36
CA GLY A 122 4.78 16.46 16.56
C GLY A 122 6.00 16.04 17.38
N LEU A 123 7.10 15.62 16.75
CA LEU A 123 8.36 15.29 17.41
C LEU A 123 8.94 16.51 18.14
N ILE A 124 8.86 17.71 17.56
CA ILE A 124 9.29 18.96 18.21
C ILE A 124 8.44 19.22 19.46
N THR A 125 7.11 19.14 19.34
CA THR A 125 6.19 19.34 20.48
C THR A 125 6.36 18.29 21.57
N VAL A 126 6.53 17.01 21.20
CA VAL A 126 6.74 15.91 22.13
C VAL A 126 8.10 16.01 22.81
N THR A 127 9.16 16.44 22.11
CA THR A 127 10.47 16.67 22.75
C THR A 127 10.33 17.67 23.90
N VAL A 128 9.56 18.73 23.72
CA VAL A 128 9.24 19.70 24.79
C VAL A 128 8.45 19.05 25.94
N ILE A 129 7.51 18.15 25.63
CA ILE A 129 6.70 17.43 26.64
C ILE A 129 7.50 16.33 27.38
N ILE A 130 8.49 15.72 26.72
CA ILE A 130 9.39 14.73 27.34
C ILE A 130 10.22 15.41 28.43
N PHE A 131 10.67 16.66 28.20
CA PHE A 131 11.32 17.45 29.23
C PHE A 131 10.37 17.82 30.40
N THR A 132 9.05 17.76 30.21
CA THR A 132 8.05 18.01 31.27
C THR A 132 7.50 16.73 31.93
N GLY A 133 7.98 15.55 31.55
CA GLY A 133 7.83 14.31 32.33
C GLY A 133 6.51 13.54 32.19
N HIS A 134 5.71 13.77 31.15
CA HIS A 134 4.41 13.08 30.97
C HIS A 134 4.52 11.75 30.22
N ALA A 135 4.33 10.63 30.94
CA ALA A 135 4.43 9.24 30.44
C ALA A 135 3.47 8.90 29.27
N THR A 136 2.28 9.52 29.22
CA THR A 136 1.24 9.26 28.21
C THR A 136 1.62 9.76 26.81
N GLY A 137 2.47 10.79 26.70
CA GLY A 137 2.98 11.27 25.41
C GLY A 137 3.93 10.27 24.73
N HIS A 138 4.61 9.42 25.49
CA HIS A 138 5.61 8.50 24.97
C HIS A 138 5.00 7.34 24.16
N GLY A 139 3.89 6.76 24.63
CA GLY A 139 3.26 5.61 23.97
C GLY A 139 2.68 5.95 22.60
N VAL A 140 1.97 7.08 22.51
CA VAL A 140 1.37 7.55 21.24
C VAL A 140 2.46 7.93 20.24
N PHE A 141 3.55 8.53 20.69
CA PHE A 141 4.66 8.93 19.83
C PHE A 141 5.41 7.74 19.22
N VAL A 142 5.74 6.73 20.03
CA VAL A 142 6.35 5.48 19.55
C VAL A 142 5.44 4.77 18.56
N TRP A 143 4.13 4.78 18.79
CA TRP A 143 3.14 4.22 17.88
C TRP A 143 3.12 4.94 16.52
N ILE A 144 3.11 6.28 16.52
CA ILE A 144 3.12 7.11 15.30
C ILE A 144 4.40 6.88 14.49
N ILE A 145 5.57 6.86 15.13
CA ILE A 145 6.84 6.55 14.47
C ILE A 145 6.83 5.14 13.89
N GLY A 146 6.38 4.15 14.67
CA GLY A 146 6.30 2.76 14.22
C GLY A 146 5.44 2.61 12.97
N LEU A 147 4.26 3.23 12.97
CA LEU A 147 3.38 3.26 11.79
C LEU A 147 4.03 3.93 10.59
N PHE A 148 4.76 5.03 10.79
CA PHE A 148 5.49 5.71 9.70
C PHE A 148 6.52 4.80 9.02
N PHE A 149 7.31 4.05 9.78
CA PHE A 149 8.29 3.12 9.23
C PHE A 149 7.64 1.95 8.49
N ILE A 150 6.53 1.43 9.02
CA ILE A 150 5.76 0.36 8.37
C ILE A 150 5.20 0.85 7.03
N GLU A 151 4.62 2.05 6.99
CA GLU A 151 4.08 2.64 5.76
C GLU A 151 5.18 2.94 4.73
N CYS A 152 6.35 3.41 5.15
CA CYS A 152 7.52 3.55 4.26
C CYS A 152 7.85 2.21 3.58
N LEU A 153 7.85 1.12 4.34
CA LEU A 153 8.18 -0.21 3.84
C LEU A 153 7.10 -0.74 2.89
N ILE A 154 5.82 -0.50 3.19
CA ILE A 154 4.69 -0.84 2.31
C ILE A 154 4.80 -0.12 0.97
N VAL A 155 5.04 1.20 0.99
CA VAL A 155 5.19 2.01 -0.23
C VAL A 155 6.38 1.50 -1.05
N TYR A 156 7.51 1.23 -0.41
CA TYR A 156 8.70 0.69 -1.07
C TYR A 156 8.42 -0.66 -1.76
N MET A 157 7.81 -1.60 -1.04
CA MET A 157 7.49 -2.94 -1.59
C MET A 157 6.44 -2.86 -2.70
N SER A 158 5.44 -1.98 -2.56
CA SER A 158 4.42 -1.74 -3.58
C SER A 158 5.01 -1.14 -4.85
N TYR A 159 5.95 -0.19 -4.71
CA TYR A 159 6.70 0.38 -5.83
C TYR A 159 7.57 -0.66 -6.55
N ARG A 160 8.26 -1.52 -5.79
CA ARG A 160 9.04 -2.64 -6.34
C ARG A 160 8.14 -3.62 -7.11
N ALA A 161 6.96 -3.94 -6.57
CA ALA A 161 5.97 -4.77 -7.25
C ALA A 161 5.47 -4.11 -8.55
N TYR A 162 5.17 -2.80 -8.53
CA TYR A 162 4.81 -2.06 -9.74
C TYR A 162 5.89 -2.13 -10.83
N LYS A 163 7.15 -1.86 -10.47
CA LYS A 163 8.27 -1.92 -11.44
C LYS A 163 8.39 -3.30 -12.08
N TYR A 164 8.31 -4.35 -11.26
CA TYR A 164 8.36 -5.73 -11.73
C TYR A 164 7.20 -6.07 -12.68
N LEU A 165 5.97 -5.72 -12.30
CA LEU A 165 4.78 -5.97 -13.15
C LEU A 165 4.86 -5.22 -14.49
N LYS A 166 5.42 -4.00 -14.50
CA LYS A 166 5.64 -3.22 -15.73
C LYS A 166 6.67 -3.89 -16.65
N GLU A 167 7.77 -4.42 -16.12
CA GLU A 167 8.78 -5.15 -16.89
C GLU A 167 8.20 -6.42 -17.53
N VAL A 168 7.37 -7.16 -16.78
CA VAL A 168 6.66 -8.34 -17.29
C VAL A 168 5.69 -7.96 -18.42
N GLU A 169 4.93 -6.88 -18.25
CA GLU A 169 3.99 -6.41 -19.28
C GLU A 169 4.71 -6.04 -20.59
N LEU A 170 5.81 -5.27 -20.48
CA LEU A 170 6.63 -4.89 -21.63
C LEU A 170 7.26 -6.10 -22.34
N GLY A 171 7.76 -7.07 -21.58
CA GLY A 171 8.28 -8.32 -22.14
C GLY A 171 7.22 -9.14 -22.88
N ARG A 172 5.97 -9.13 -22.38
CA ARG A 172 4.84 -9.78 -23.05
C ARG A 172 4.50 -9.12 -24.38
N TYR A 173 4.51 -7.79 -24.47
CA TYR A 173 4.29 -7.12 -25.76
C TYR A 173 5.42 -7.42 -26.75
N ALA A 174 6.68 -7.36 -26.31
CA ALA A 174 7.83 -7.62 -27.17
C ALA A 174 7.81 -9.04 -27.79
N THR A 175 7.42 -10.05 -27.01
CA THR A 175 7.28 -11.43 -27.50
C THR A 175 6.13 -11.59 -28.50
N VAL A 176 4.99 -10.94 -28.29
CA VAL A 176 3.88 -10.94 -29.26
C VAL A 176 4.30 -10.27 -30.58
N TYR A 177 5.03 -9.16 -30.53
CA TYR A 177 5.56 -8.50 -31.74
C TYR A 177 6.57 -9.37 -32.48
N GLN A 178 7.43 -10.12 -31.78
CA GLN A 178 8.36 -11.04 -32.42
C GLN A 178 7.63 -12.21 -33.11
N MET A 179 6.57 -12.75 -32.50
CA MET A 179 5.77 -13.83 -33.10
C MET A 179 5.01 -13.39 -34.36
N GLN A 180 4.59 -12.12 -34.44
CA GLN A 180 3.93 -11.58 -35.64
C GLN A 180 4.88 -11.34 -36.83
N ASN A 181 6.19 -11.21 -36.57
CA ASN A 181 7.19 -10.93 -37.58
C ASN A 181 8.04 -12.15 -37.97
N VAL A 182 7.66 -13.36 -37.55
CA VAL A 182 8.33 -14.59 -38.01
C VAL A 182 7.92 -14.82 -39.47
N PRO A 183 8.86 -14.79 -40.44
CA PRO A 183 8.53 -15.09 -41.82
C PRO A 183 7.99 -16.50 -41.91
N THR A 184 6.74 -16.65 -42.34
CA THR A 184 6.17 -17.94 -42.70
C THR A 184 6.88 -18.41 -43.95
N TYR A 185 7.86 -19.30 -43.80
CA TYR A 185 8.40 -20.05 -44.93
C TYR A 185 7.27 -20.94 -45.45
N GLN A 186 6.70 -20.55 -46.59
CA GLN A 186 5.77 -21.36 -47.39
C GLN A 186 6.58 -22.26 -48.33
#